data_AF-X1U059-F1
#
_entry.id   AF-X1U059-F1
#
_cell.length_a   1.000
_cell.length_b   1.000
_cell.length_c   1.000
_cell.angle_alpha   90.00
_cell.angle_beta   90.00
_cell.angle_gamma   90.00
#
_symmetry.space_group_name_H-M   'P 1'
#
loop_
_entity.id
_entity.type
_entity.pdbx_description
1 polymer ?
#
loop_
_entity_poly.entity_id
_entity_poly.type
_entity_poly.pdbx_seq_one_letter_code
_entity_poly.pdbx_strand_id
1 'polypeptide(L)'
;LGPGLIANIYDGIQRPLVGISEVCGSYIKKGIKLPPLDVSRKWKFNPLVKAGDEVKEGNILGDIPESPLVIHRILIPAGVSGRLTDIADTGEYTIEDEIYTVDTGTGTYSGKLAEYWPVRRARPNRIKKKPFIPLVTGQRMIDTFFPIARGGTAAVPGGFGTGKTMIQHALAKWCNADIIVYIGCGERGNEMTDVLTDFPKLIDERSGRPLIERTVMIANTSNMPVPAREVSIYTGVTIAEYYRDMGYSVA
;
A
#
# COMPACT_ATOMS: atom_id res chain seq x y z
N LEU A 1 5.98 -6.29 -0.73
CA LEU A 1 5.75 -5.07 0.07
C LEU A 1 7.07 -4.34 0.14
N GLY A 2 7.14 -3.09 -0.32
CA GLY A 2 8.41 -2.37 -0.43
C GLY A 2 8.20 -1.04 -1.15
N PRO A 3 9.26 -0.25 -1.33
CA PRO A 3 9.17 1.04 -2.01
C PRO A 3 8.80 0.84 -3.48
N GLY A 4 7.91 1.69 -3.97
CA GLY A 4 7.33 1.61 -5.31
C GLY A 4 5.92 1.02 -5.36
N LEU A 5 5.23 0.85 -4.23
CA LEU A 5 3.79 0.51 -4.23
C LEU A 5 2.92 1.75 -4.45
N ILE A 6 3.32 2.89 -3.89
CA ILE A 6 2.62 4.17 -4.09
C ILE A 6 2.68 4.58 -5.56
N ALA A 7 1.60 5.21 -6.02
CA ALA A 7 1.39 5.64 -7.39
C ALA A 7 1.30 4.51 -8.43
N ASN A 8 1.24 3.25 -7.98
CA ASN A 8 1.08 2.10 -8.86
C ASN A 8 -0.36 1.58 -8.92
N ILE A 9 -0.66 0.98 -10.06
CA ILE A 9 -1.94 0.36 -10.37
C ILE A 9 -1.70 -1.13 -10.61
N TYR A 10 -2.35 -1.95 -9.79
CA TYR A 10 -2.22 -3.39 -9.78
C TYR A 10 -3.50 -4.09 -10.22
N ASP A 11 -3.37 -5.33 -10.67
CA ASP A 11 -4.49 -6.26 -10.69
C ASP A 11 -4.71 -6.95 -9.33
N GLY A 12 -5.69 -7.85 -9.25
CA GLY A 12 -6.02 -8.56 -8.00
C GLY A 12 -4.91 -9.40 -7.38
N ILE A 13 -3.86 -9.75 -8.13
CA ILE A 13 -2.71 -10.54 -7.66
C ILE A 13 -1.40 -9.73 -7.70
N GLN A 14 -1.49 -8.41 -7.67
CA GLN A 14 -0.36 -7.47 -7.59
C GLN A 14 0.52 -7.42 -8.86
N ARG A 15 -0.02 -7.69 -10.05
CA ARG A 15 0.69 -7.45 -11.31
C ARG A 15 0.47 -6.02 -11.78
N PRO A 16 1.53 -5.27 -12.17
CA PRO A 16 1.38 -3.88 -12.58
C PRO A 16 0.63 -3.79 -13.92
N LEU A 17 -0.48 -3.04 -13.96
CA LEU A 17 -1.31 -2.94 -15.17
C LEU A 17 -0.60 -2.23 -16.32
N VAL A 18 0.22 -1.22 -16.02
CA VAL A 18 1.02 -0.49 -17.04
C VAL A 18 1.98 -1.45 -17.72
N GLY A 19 2.76 -2.22 -16.94
CA GLY A 19 3.66 -3.24 -17.48
C GLY A 19 2.94 -4.35 -18.25
N ILE A 20 1.73 -4.76 -17.82
CA ILE A 20 0.92 -5.72 -18.58
C ILE A 20 0.52 -5.13 -19.95
N SER A 21 0.13 -3.86 -19.98
CA SER A 21 -0.29 -3.18 -21.22
C SER A 21 0.85 -3.06 -22.21
N GLU A 22 2.07 -2.75 -21.76
CA GLU A 22 3.26 -2.69 -22.62
C GLU A 22 3.59 -4.04 -23.27
N VAL A 23 3.41 -5.14 -22.53
CA VAL A 23 3.73 -6.50 -23.04
C VAL A 23 2.62 -7.08 -23.92
N CYS A 24 1.34 -6.79 -23.60
CA CYS A 24 0.20 -7.47 -24.21
C CYS A 24 -0.74 -6.59 -25.03
N GLY A 25 -0.52 -5.28 -25.05
CA GLY A 25 -1.41 -4.31 -25.68
C GLY A 25 -2.75 -4.22 -24.94
N SER A 26 -3.85 -4.25 -25.67
CA SER A 26 -5.19 -3.99 -25.14
C SER A 26 -5.85 -5.16 -24.39
N TYR A 27 -5.32 -6.39 -24.51
CA TYR A 27 -5.93 -7.59 -23.92
C TYR A 27 -4.94 -8.35 -23.04
N ILE A 28 -5.39 -8.78 -21.86
CA ILE A 28 -4.56 -9.54 -20.92
C ILE A 28 -4.42 -11.00 -21.39
N LYS A 29 -3.21 -11.38 -21.80
CA LYS A 29 -2.89 -12.77 -22.16
C LYS A 29 -2.66 -13.63 -20.92
N LYS A 30 -2.92 -14.94 -21.02
CA LYS A 30 -2.65 -15.89 -19.93
C LYS A 30 -1.14 -16.15 -19.80
N GLY A 31 -0.66 -16.37 -18.57
CA GLY A 31 0.71 -16.82 -18.30
C GLY A 31 1.76 -15.71 -18.12
N ILE A 32 1.38 -14.44 -18.18
CA ILE A 32 2.30 -13.31 -17.95
C ILE A 32 2.74 -13.28 -16.49
N LYS A 33 4.06 -13.27 -16.30
CA LYS A 33 4.70 -13.05 -15.00
C LYS A 33 5.48 -11.75 -15.10
N LEU A 34 5.03 -10.74 -14.38
CA LEU A 34 5.73 -9.47 -14.22
C LEU A 34 6.04 -9.28 -12.73
N PRO A 35 7.22 -8.74 -12.39
CA PRO A 35 7.51 -8.41 -11.01
C PRO A 35 6.54 -7.33 -10.51
N PRO A 36 6.06 -7.41 -9.26
CA PRO A 36 5.11 -6.44 -8.69
C PRO A 36 5.74 -5.06 -8.44
N LEU A 37 7.07 -5.01 -8.29
CA LEU A 37 7.85 -3.80 -8.08
C LEU A 37 8.95 -3.73 -9.12
N ASP A 38 9.40 -2.52 -9.43
CA ASP A 38 10.51 -2.31 -10.36
C ASP A 38 11.84 -2.70 -9.69
N VAL A 39 12.45 -3.77 -10.20
CA VAL A 39 13.73 -4.31 -9.72
C VAL A 39 14.94 -3.47 -10.14
N SER A 40 14.80 -2.66 -11.20
CA SER A 40 15.87 -1.85 -11.75
C SER A 40 15.95 -0.46 -11.11
N ARG A 41 14.86 0.01 -10.53
CA ARG A 41 14.77 1.31 -9.88
C ARG A 41 15.59 1.33 -8.60
N LYS A 42 16.43 2.36 -8.48
CA LYS A 42 17.18 2.66 -7.26
C LYS A 42 16.42 3.61 -6.36
N TRP A 43 16.53 3.35 -5.06
CA TRP A 43 15.90 4.10 -3.98
C TRP A 43 16.95 4.65 -3.04
N LYS A 44 16.78 5.92 -2.66
CA LYS A 44 17.67 6.56 -1.68
C LYS A 44 17.31 6.09 -0.28
N PHE A 45 18.12 5.21 0.29
CA PHE A 45 17.98 4.71 1.66
C PHE A 45 18.77 5.59 2.62
N ASN A 46 18.15 6.01 3.72
CA ASN A 46 18.85 6.64 4.84
C ASN A 46 18.67 5.78 6.11
N PRO A 47 19.74 5.19 6.66
CA PRO A 47 19.66 4.43 7.90
C PRO A 47 19.41 5.35 9.10
N LEU A 48 18.52 4.91 10.00
CA LEU A 48 18.19 5.60 11.26
C LEU A 48 18.75 4.88 12.49
N VAL A 49 19.28 3.67 12.31
CA VAL A 49 19.89 2.84 13.35
C VAL A 49 21.34 2.52 12.99
N LYS A 50 22.11 1.99 13.95
CA LYS A 50 23.53 1.66 13.74
C LYS A 50 23.79 0.17 13.98
N ALA A 51 24.84 -0.35 13.34
CA ALA A 51 25.33 -1.68 13.61
C ALA A 51 25.64 -1.83 15.12
N GLY A 52 25.16 -2.91 15.71
CA GLY A 52 25.26 -3.22 17.13
C GLY A 52 23.98 -2.99 17.94
N ASP A 53 22.99 -2.28 17.40
CA ASP A 53 21.71 -2.00 18.07
C ASP A 53 20.86 -3.28 18.23
N GLU A 54 20.11 -3.39 19.34
CA GLU A 54 19.09 -4.42 19.50
C GLU A 54 17.81 -4.03 18.78
N VAL A 55 17.35 -4.89 17.90
CA VAL A 55 16.17 -4.67 17.07
C VAL A 55 15.13 -5.76 17.28
N LYS A 56 13.86 -5.37 17.24
CA LYS A 56 12.69 -6.24 17.37
C LYS A 56 11.76 -6.00 16.18
N GLU A 57 10.84 -6.94 15.97
CA GLU A 57 9.81 -6.83 14.95
C GLU A 57 9.11 -5.46 14.95
N GLY A 58 8.97 -4.88 13.76
CA GLY A 58 8.38 -3.56 13.56
C GLY A 58 9.27 -2.37 13.97
N ASN A 59 10.52 -2.58 14.38
CA ASN A 59 11.46 -1.46 14.52
C ASN A 59 11.83 -0.88 13.15
N ILE A 60 11.90 0.44 13.09
CA ILE A 60 12.26 1.19 11.88
C ILE A 60 13.78 1.22 11.77
N LEU A 61 14.32 0.72 10.67
CA LEU A 61 15.75 0.68 10.38
C LEU A 61 16.22 1.91 9.60
N GLY A 62 15.35 2.45 8.77
CA GLY A 62 15.67 3.56 7.90
C GLY A 62 14.46 4.03 7.13
N ASP A 63 14.66 5.09 6.37
CA ASP A 63 13.61 5.69 5.55
C ASP A 63 14.03 5.84 4.09
N ILE A 64 13.01 5.88 3.23
CA ILE A 64 13.13 6.08 1.79
C ILE A 64 12.06 7.08 1.37
N PRO A 65 12.40 8.17 0.66
CA PRO A 65 11.40 9.03 0.03
C PRO A 65 10.80 8.28 -1.18
N GLU A 66 9.66 7.60 -0.97
CA GLU A 66 8.99 6.81 -2.02
C GLU A 66 8.22 7.71 -2.98
N SER A 67 7.52 8.69 -2.42
CA SER A 67 6.88 9.78 -3.15
C SER A 67 7.14 11.10 -2.42
N PRO A 68 6.85 12.24 -3.04
CA PRO A 68 6.95 13.52 -2.36
C PRO A 68 6.03 13.68 -1.14
N LEU A 69 5.01 12.83 -1.01
CA LEU A 69 4.05 12.84 0.10
C LEU A 69 4.30 11.72 1.12
N VAL A 70 5.01 10.66 0.73
CA VAL A 70 5.13 9.43 1.52
C VAL A 70 6.60 9.09 1.75
N ILE A 71 6.97 9.09 3.03
CA ILE A 71 8.25 8.54 3.51
C ILE A 71 8.04 7.07 3.85
N HIS A 72 8.62 6.20 3.06
CA HIS A 72 8.57 4.77 3.26
C HIS A 72 9.54 4.37 4.38
N ARG A 73 9.05 3.64 5.38
CA ARG A 73 9.86 3.22 6.54
C ARG A 73 10.19 1.75 6.41
N ILE A 74 11.46 1.41 6.41
CA ILE A 74 11.91 0.02 6.38
C ILE A 74 11.81 -0.56 7.78
N LEU A 75 11.00 -1.59 7.93
CA LEU A 75 10.72 -2.24 9.21
C LEU A 75 11.44 -3.59 9.29
N ILE A 76 11.80 -3.99 10.50
CA ILE A 76 12.16 -5.39 10.78
C ILE A 76 10.91 -6.28 10.58
N PRO A 77 11.01 -7.34 9.76
CA PRO A 77 9.93 -8.28 9.51
C PRO A 77 9.40 -8.95 10.77
N ALA A 78 8.14 -9.40 10.71
CA ALA A 78 7.52 -10.12 11.82
C ALA A 78 8.27 -11.41 12.16
N GLY A 79 8.47 -11.66 13.46
CA GLY A 79 9.19 -12.83 13.94
C GLY A 79 10.72 -12.75 13.85
N VAL A 80 11.28 -11.63 13.38
CA VAL A 80 12.72 -11.36 13.42
C VAL A 80 13.03 -10.44 14.61
N SER A 81 13.96 -10.87 15.46
CA SER A 81 14.47 -10.07 16.57
C SER A 81 15.89 -10.51 16.89
N GLY A 82 16.74 -9.57 17.29
CA GLY A 82 18.13 -9.87 17.57
C GLY A 82 19.01 -8.64 17.54
N ARG A 83 20.29 -8.84 17.30
CA ARG A 83 21.27 -7.76 17.20
C ARG A 83 21.55 -7.45 15.74
N LEU A 84 21.48 -6.17 15.37
CA LEU A 84 21.85 -5.71 14.04
C LEU A 84 23.36 -5.86 13.88
N THR A 85 23.83 -6.72 12.98
CA THR A 85 25.26 -6.93 12.74
C THR A 85 25.78 -5.98 11.68
N ASP A 86 24.97 -5.71 10.67
CA ASP A 86 25.33 -4.85 9.55
C ASP A 86 24.11 -4.07 9.03
N ILE A 87 24.37 -2.87 8.52
CA ILE A 87 23.37 -2.01 7.89
C ILE A 87 24.05 -1.16 6.81
N ALA A 88 23.43 -1.09 5.64
CA ALA A 88 23.90 -0.31 4.52
C ALA A 88 23.92 1.19 4.87
N ASP A 89 24.97 1.86 4.40
CA ASP A 89 25.12 3.30 4.54
C ASP A 89 24.05 4.09 3.75
N THR A 90 24.06 5.41 3.91
CA THR A 90 23.21 6.27 3.07
C THR A 90 23.62 6.15 1.61
N GLY A 91 22.70 5.74 0.74
CA GLY A 91 23.03 5.46 -0.65
C GLY A 91 21.81 5.12 -1.51
N GLU A 92 22.08 4.77 -2.75
CA GLU A 92 21.07 4.34 -3.71
C GLU A 92 21.13 2.82 -3.89
N TYR A 93 20.04 2.15 -3.55
CA TYR A 93 19.93 0.69 -3.58
C TYR A 93 18.68 0.24 -4.33
N THR A 94 18.76 -0.90 -4.97
CA THR A 94 17.61 -1.59 -5.58
C THR A 94 16.82 -2.35 -4.51
N ILE A 95 15.62 -2.79 -4.87
CA ILE A 95 14.79 -3.59 -3.95
C ILE A 95 15.34 -4.99 -3.67
N GLU A 96 16.29 -5.46 -4.47
CA GLU A 96 16.89 -6.79 -4.35
C GLU A 96 18.18 -6.80 -3.54
N ASP A 97 18.80 -5.63 -3.34
CA ASP A 97 20.02 -5.47 -2.57
C ASP A 97 19.78 -5.81 -1.09
N GLU A 98 20.80 -6.41 -0.48
CA GLU A 98 20.80 -6.71 0.95
C GLU A 98 21.19 -5.44 1.71
N ILE A 99 20.29 -4.98 2.58
CA ILE A 99 20.40 -3.67 3.25
C ILE A 99 20.80 -3.83 4.71
N TYR A 100 20.45 -4.93 5.34
CA TYR A 100 20.77 -5.14 6.75
C TYR A 100 20.86 -6.60 7.09
N THR A 101 21.67 -6.93 8.09
CA THR A 101 21.78 -8.27 8.65
C THR A 101 21.50 -8.26 10.14
N VAL A 102 20.66 -9.19 10.59
CA VAL A 102 20.31 -9.36 12.01
C VAL A 102 20.77 -10.73 12.48
N ASP A 103 21.53 -10.77 13.56
CA ASP A 103 21.81 -12.00 14.29
C ASP A 103 20.67 -12.27 15.27
N THR A 104 19.87 -13.31 14.99
CA THR A 104 18.72 -13.72 15.79
C THR A 104 19.09 -14.64 16.95
N GLY A 105 20.37 -14.97 17.13
CA GLY A 105 20.87 -15.94 18.10
C GLY A 105 20.73 -17.40 17.67
N THR A 106 19.78 -17.70 16.76
CA THR A 106 19.64 -19.00 16.10
C THR A 106 20.24 -19.05 14.70
N GLY A 107 20.58 -17.88 14.14
CA GLY A 107 21.14 -17.71 12.80
C GLY A 107 21.09 -16.26 12.35
N THR A 108 21.63 -15.99 11.17
CA THR A 108 21.64 -14.66 10.55
C THR A 108 20.47 -14.51 9.59
N TYR A 109 19.81 -13.35 9.64
CA TYR A 109 18.75 -12.94 8.72
C TYR A 109 19.25 -11.76 7.89
N SER A 110 19.33 -11.93 6.56
CA SER A 110 19.61 -10.83 5.63
C SER A 110 18.30 -10.26 5.09
N GLY A 111 18.13 -8.95 5.24
CA GLY A 111 16.93 -8.21 4.87
C GLY A 111 17.15 -7.30 3.67
N LYS A 112 16.12 -7.20 2.84
CA LYS A 112 16.06 -6.35 1.63
C LYS A 112 15.11 -5.18 1.83
N LEU A 113 15.04 -4.26 0.88
CA LEU A 113 14.03 -3.17 0.90
C LEU A 113 12.60 -3.67 0.65
N ALA A 114 12.46 -4.80 -0.05
CA ALA A 114 11.17 -5.42 -0.29
C ALA A 114 11.04 -6.77 0.43
N GLU A 115 9.88 -7.01 1.01
CA GLU A 115 9.52 -8.27 1.67
C GLU A 115 8.31 -8.93 1.03
N TYR A 116 8.25 -10.25 1.13
CA TYR A 116 7.09 -11.04 0.73
C TYR A 116 6.17 -11.31 1.94
N TRP A 117 4.87 -11.18 1.76
CA TRP A 117 3.89 -11.52 2.79
C TRP A 117 2.70 -12.29 2.19
N PRO A 118 2.27 -13.43 2.78
CA PRO A 118 1.10 -14.15 2.32
C PRO A 118 -0.19 -13.35 2.55
N VAL A 119 -0.89 -12.97 1.48
CA VAL A 119 -2.05 -12.07 1.55
C VAL A 119 -3.25 -12.61 2.36
N ARG A 120 -3.36 -13.94 2.51
CA ARG A 120 -4.42 -14.59 3.31
C ARG A 120 -4.10 -14.64 4.80
N ARG A 121 -2.90 -14.23 5.21
CA ARG A 121 -2.48 -14.16 6.61
C ARG A 121 -2.43 -12.69 7.01
N ALA A 122 -3.24 -12.29 7.99
CA ALA A 122 -3.19 -10.93 8.51
C ALA A 122 -1.79 -10.61 9.06
N ARG A 123 -1.30 -9.39 8.83
CA ARG A 123 -0.04 -8.93 9.42
C ARG A 123 -0.20 -8.80 10.94
N PRO A 124 0.77 -9.27 11.74
CA PRO A 124 0.63 -9.27 13.18
C PRO A 124 0.57 -7.84 13.71
N ASN A 125 -0.16 -7.66 14.80
CA ASN A 125 -0.18 -6.43 15.57
C ASN A 125 -0.04 -6.77 17.06
N ARG A 126 0.50 -5.83 17.83
CA ARG A 126 0.65 -6.04 19.28
C ARG A 126 -0.70 -6.03 19.98
N ILE A 127 -1.48 -4.98 19.75
CA ILE A 127 -2.79 -4.77 20.39
C ILE A 127 -3.70 -4.02 19.41
N LYS A 128 -4.91 -4.52 19.21
CA LYS A 128 -5.98 -3.78 18.52
C LYS A 128 -6.64 -2.81 19.51
N LYS A 129 -6.39 -1.52 19.32
CA LYS A 129 -7.00 -0.46 20.14
C LYS A 129 -8.49 -0.32 19.82
N LYS A 130 -9.29 0.08 20.82
CA LYS A 130 -10.68 0.48 20.57
C LYS A 130 -10.70 1.75 19.71
N PRO A 131 -11.56 1.83 18.68
CA PRO A 131 -11.66 3.03 17.85
C PRO A 131 -12.13 4.21 18.70
N PHE A 132 -11.36 5.30 18.69
CA PHE A 132 -11.66 6.51 19.47
C PHE A 132 -11.45 7.80 18.67
N ILE A 133 -10.53 7.80 17.71
CA ILE A 133 -10.24 8.96 16.87
C ILE A 133 -11.14 8.91 15.64
N PRO A 134 -11.89 9.98 15.30
CA PRO A 134 -12.69 10.01 14.07
C PRO A 134 -11.81 10.10 12.82
N LEU A 135 -12.19 9.38 11.78
CA LEU A 135 -11.75 9.58 10.41
C LEU A 135 -12.55 10.76 9.85
N VAL A 136 -11.94 11.93 9.82
CA VAL A 136 -12.58 13.16 9.32
C VAL A 136 -12.65 13.06 7.81
N THR A 137 -13.86 13.06 7.26
CA THR A 137 -14.13 12.86 5.83
C THR A 137 -14.31 14.16 5.05
N GLY A 138 -14.56 15.28 5.75
CA GLY A 138 -14.95 16.55 5.14
C GLY A 138 -16.41 16.57 4.65
N GLN A 139 -17.15 15.48 4.83
CA GLN A 139 -18.55 15.39 4.44
C GLN A 139 -19.42 15.66 5.66
N ARG A 140 -20.12 16.79 5.67
CA ARG A 140 -20.95 17.24 6.81
C ARG A 140 -21.87 16.14 7.36
N MET A 141 -22.54 15.40 6.46
CA MET A 141 -23.48 14.35 6.85
C MET A 141 -22.78 13.18 7.57
N ILE A 142 -21.62 12.74 7.07
CA ILE A 142 -20.84 11.65 7.67
C ILE A 142 -20.22 12.13 8.98
N ASP A 143 -19.50 13.25 8.95
CA ASP A 143 -18.74 13.72 10.12
C ASP A 143 -19.65 14.11 11.31
N THR A 144 -20.89 14.53 11.04
CA THR A 144 -21.84 14.95 12.10
C THR A 144 -22.73 13.81 12.60
N PHE A 145 -23.36 13.07 11.69
CA PHE A 145 -24.42 12.12 12.06
C PHE A 145 -23.98 10.66 12.03
N PHE A 146 -23.02 10.31 11.17
CA PHE A 146 -22.56 8.92 10.98
C PHE A 146 -21.04 8.83 10.96
N PRO A 147 -20.35 9.29 12.03
CA PRO A 147 -18.91 9.40 12.03
C PRO A 147 -18.25 8.03 11.92
N ILE A 148 -17.22 7.96 11.07
CA ILE A 148 -16.39 6.77 10.92
C ILE A 148 -15.19 6.94 11.85
N ALA A 149 -14.86 5.94 12.66
CA ALA A 149 -13.64 5.97 13.48
C ALA A 149 -12.43 5.47 12.67
N ARG A 150 -11.23 5.95 12.96
CA ARG A 150 -9.97 5.40 12.40
C ARG A 150 -9.82 3.94 12.81
N GLY A 151 -9.60 3.07 11.82
CA GLY A 151 -9.63 1.62 11.99
C GLY A 151 -11.04 1.02 12.15
N GLY A 152 -12.07 1.84 11.98
CA GLY A 152 -13.47 1.41 11.89
C GLY A 152 -13.83 0.88 10.52
N THR A 153 -15.07 0.38 10.40
CA THR A 153 -15.61 -0.20 9.17
C THR A 153 -16.89 0.52 8.78
N ALA A 154 -17.00 0.94 7.53
CA ALA A 154 -18.20 1.57 6.99
C ALA A 154 -18.62 0.86 5.70
N ALA A 155 -19.93 0.85 5.44
CA ALA A 155 -20.51 0.30 4.22
C ALA A 155 -21.41 1.35 3.58
N VAL A 156 -21.32 1.47 2.25
CA VAL A 156 -22.16 2.37 1.45
C VAL A 156 -22.99 1.52 0.48
N PRO A 157 -24.12 0.94 0.93
CA PRO A 157 -25.01 0.21 0.03
C PRO A 157 -25.75 1.18 -0.89
N GLY A 158 -26.06 0.73 -2.11
CA GLY A 158 -26.88 1.53 -3.03
C GLY A 158 -27.02 0.89 -4.42
N GLY A 159 -28.10 1.24 -5.11
CA GLY A 159 -28.36 0.82 -6.49
C GLY A 159 -27.42 1.47 -7.51
N PHE A 160 -27.54 1.08 -8.77
CA PHE A 160 -26.81 1.74 -9.86
C PHE A 160 -27.23 3.21 -9.97
N GLY A 161 -26.28 4.12 -10.21
CA GLY A 161 -26.56 5.55 -10.40
C GLY A 161 -26.88 6.36 -9.14
N THR A 162 -26.82 5.78 -7.94
CA THR A 162 -27.12 6.50 -6.68
C THR A 162 -25.95 7.32 -6.12
N GLY A 163 -24.91 7.59 -6.92
CA GLY A 163 -23.75 8.41 -6.50
C GLY A 163 -22.69 7.70 -5.65
N LYS A 164 -22.64 6.36 -5.61
CA LYS A 164 -21.65 5.58 -4.84
C LYS A 164 -20.20 5.94 -5.17
N THR A 165 -19.88 6.04 -6.46
CA THR A 165 -18.53 6.39 -6.92
C THR A 165 -18.15 7.80 -6.50
N MET A 166 -19.11 8.74 -6.48
CA MET A 166 -18.88 10.12 -6.07
C MET A 166 -18.57 10.25 -4.59
N ILE A 167 -19.30 9.54 -3.74
CA ILE A 167 -19.00 9.55 -2.31
C ILE A 167 -17.66 8.85 -2.03
N GLN A 168 -17.31 7.78 -2.74
CA GLN A 168 -15.98 7.14 -2.62
C GLN A 168 -14.85 8.07 -3.06
N HIS A 169 -15.00 8.80 -4.17
CA HIS A 169 -14.02 9.80 -4.61
C HIS A 169 -13.87 10.93 -3.59
N ALA A 170 -14.99 11.42 -3.05
CA ALA A 170 -14.97 12.44 -2.02
C ALA A 170 -14.24 11.95 -0.75
N LEU A 171 -14.50 10.71 -0.33
CA LEU A 171 -13.81 10.10 0.80
C LEU A 171 -12.30 9.97 0.53
N ALA A 172 -11.89 9.42 -0.61
CA ALA A 172 -10.48 9.26 -0.93
C ALA A 172 -9.71 10.60 -1.03
N LYS A 173 -10.35 11.65 -1.55
CA LYS A 173 -9.76 12.98 -1.69
C LYS A 173 -9.63 13.69 -0.34
N TRP A 174 -10.68 13.65 0.49
CA TRP A 174 -10.80 14.54 1.65
C TRP A 174 -10.50 13.88 2.99
N CYS A 175 -10.55 12.54 3.09
CA CYS A 175 -10.38 11.87 4.37
C CYS A 175 -9.00 12.12 4.97
N ASN A 176 -8.92 12.13 6.30
CA ASN A 176 -7.67 12.37 7.03
C ASN A 176 -6.79 11.13 7.22
N ALA A 177 -6.71 10.30 6.18
CA ALA A 177 -5.73 9.25 6.04
C ALA A 177 -4.47 9.76 5.30
N ASP A 178 -3.33 9.20 5.65
CA ASP A 178 -2.04 9.50 5.04
C ASP A 178 -1.87 8.76 3.71
N ILE A 179 -2.46 7.56 3.60
CA ILE A 179 -2.37 6.69 2.42
C ILE A 179 -3.77 6.16 2.09
N ILE A 180 -4.07 6.08 0.79
CA ILE A 180 -5.32 5.52 0.26
C ILE A 180 -5.03 4.21 -0.46
N VAL A 181 -5.76 3.14 -0.14
CA VAL A 181 -5.71 1.88 -0.90
C VAL A 181 -7.06 1.67 -1.56
N TYR A 182 -7.14 2.02 -2.84
CA TYR A 182 -8.38 1.93 -3.60
C TYR A 182 -8.51 0.57 -4.29
N ILE A 183 -9.55 -0.20 -3.97
CA ILE A 183 -9.79 -1.53 -4.55
C ILE A 183 -11.09 -1.49 -5.37
N GLY A 184 -10.95 -1.44 -6.68
CA GLY A 184 -12.07 -1.61 -7.61
C GLY A 184 -12.26 -3.09 -7.96
N CYS A 185 -13.14 -3.79 -7.26
CA CYS A 185 -13.37 -5.23 -7.45
C CYS A 185 -14.75 -5.52 -8.06
N GLY A 186 -14.77 -6.14 -9.23
CA GLY A 186 -16.00 -6.58 -9.89
C GLY A 186 -16.83 -5.47 -10.51
N GLU A 187 -16.30 -4.24 -10.55
CA GLU A 187 -16.95 -3.09 -11.17
C GLU A 187 -16.96 -3.19 -12.70
N ARG A 188 -17.81 -2.37 -13.32
CA ARG A 188 -17.88 -2.28 -14.79
C ARG A 188 -16.57 -1.72 -15.33
N GLY A 189 -16.12 -2.25 -16.47
CA GLY A 189 -14.86 -1.82 -17.09
C GLY A 189 -14.79 -0.32 -17.39
N ASN A 190 -15.92 0.29 -17.81
CA ASN A 190 -16.00 1.73 -18.06
C ASN A 190 -15.80 2.53 -16.77
N GLU A 191 -16.46 2.14 -15.67
CA GLU A 191 -16.29 2.81 -14.37
C GLU A 191 -14.84 2.72 -13.89
N MET A 192 -14.19 1.57 -14.05
CA MET A 192 -12.76 1.43 -13.75
C MET A 192 -11.88 2.27 -14.68
N THR A 193 -12.27 2.46 -15.94
CA THR A 193 -11.51 3.29 -16.88
C THR A 193 -11.59 4.76 -16.48
N ASP A 194 -12.77 5.23 -16.07
CA ASP A 194 -12.97 6.58 -15.55
C ASP A 194 -12.12 6.82 -14.31
N VAL A 195 -12.13 5.88 -13.35
CA VAL A 195 -11.27 5.95 -12.17
C VAL A 195 -9.79 5.96 -12.60
N LEU A 196 -9.33 5.04 -13.43
CA LEU A 196 -7.92 5.00 -13.84
C LEU A 196 -7.47 6.25 -14.62
N THR A 197 -8.38 6.93 -15.30
CA THR A 197 -8.07 8.11 -16.12
C THR A 197 -8.15 9.41 -15.32
N ASP A 198 -9.12 9.54 -14.42
CA ASP A 198 -9.38 10.78 -13.70
C ASP A 198 -8.73 10.84 -12.33
N PHE A 199 -8.58 9.69 -11.64
CA PHE A 199 -7.97 9.64 -10.31
C PHE A 199 -6.52 10.14 -10.30
N PRO A 200 -5.67 9.86 -11.30
CA PRO A 200 -4.33 10.45 -11.38
C PRO A 200 -4.33 11.98 -11.55
N LYS A 201 -5.39 12.56 -12.10
CA LYS A 201 -5.54 14.01 -12.28
C LYS A 201 -6.06 14.71 -11.03
N LEU A 202 -6.59 13.96 -10.07
CA LEU A 202 -7.08 14.53 -8.81
C LEU A 202 -5.90 15.09 -8.03
N ILE A 203 -6.07 16.32 -7.54
CA ILE A 203 -5.11 16.99 -6.67
C ILE A 203 -5.55 16.76 -5.22
N ASP A 204 -4.61 16.36 -4.38
CA ASP A 204 -4.78 16.38 -2.93
C ASP A 204 -4.72 17.82 -2.43
N GLU A 205 -5.86 18.31 -1.94
CA GLU A 205 -6.04 19.71 -1.51
C GLU A 205 -5.16 20.10 -0.32
N ARG A 206 -4.66 19.10 0.42
CA ARG A 206 -3.79 19.31 1.58
C ARG A 206 -2.36 19.64 1.18
N SER A 207 -1.89 19.04 0.10
CA SER A 207 -0.50 19.12 -0.33
C SER A 207 -0.32 19.88 -1.66
N GLY A 208 -1.40 20.07 -2.42
CA GLY A 208 -1.36 20.63 -3.77
C GLY A 208 -0.73 19.68 -4.80
N ARG A 209 -0.49 18.42 -4.43
CA ARG A 209 0.15 17.40 -5.29
C ARG A 209 -0.87 16.38 -5.82
N PRO A 210 -0.52 15.61 -6.87
CA PRO A 210 -1.40 14.56 -7.36
C PRO A 210 -1.75 13.53 -6.27
N LEU A 211 -3.04 13.20 -6.12
CA LEU A 211 -3.54 12.25 -5.12
C LEU A 211 -2.93 10.85 -5.29
N ILE A 212 -2.53 10.49 -6.51
CA ILE A 212 -1.86 9.24 -6.82
C ILE A 212 -0.52 9.08 -6.06
N GLU A 213 0.14 10.18 -5.70
CA GLU A 213 1.39 10.17 -4.90
C GLU A 213 1.20 9.70 -3.45
N ARG A 214 -0.01 9.39 -3.01
CA ARG A 214 -0.28 8.70 -1.73
C ARG A 214 -1.29 7.56 -1.87
N THR A 215 -1.54 7.11 -3.09
CA THR A 215 -2.57 6.11 -3.39
C THR A 215 -1.94 4.86 -3.99
N VAL A 216 -2.44 3.69 -3.58
CA VAL A 216 -2.25 2.41 -4.28
C VAL A 216 -3.59 1.99 -4.86
N MET A 217 -3.62 1.64 -6.14
CA MET A 217 -4.85 1.22 -6.81
C MET A 217 -4.79 -0.26 -7.17
N ILE A 218 -5.86 -0.98 -6.86
CA ILE A 218 -6.08 -2.37 -7.28
C ILE A 218 -7.32 -2.39 -8.14
N ALA A 219 -7.15 -2.69 -9.41
CA ALA A 219 -8.21 -2.72 -10.40
C ALA A 219 -8.46 -4.16 -10.83
N ASN A 220 -9.67 -4.63 -10.57
CA ASN A 220 -10.10 -5.96 -10.95
C ASN A 220 -11.49 -5.91 -11.58
N THR A 221 -11.51 -5.80 -12.89
CA THR A 221 -12.72 -5.63 -13.69
C THR A 221 -13.51 -6.93 -13.83
N SER A 222 -14.79 -6.82 -14.20
CA SER A 222 -15.70 -7.97 -14.34
C SER A 222 -15.24 -9.06 -15.31
N ASN A 223 -14.39 -8.73 -16.29
CA ASN A 223 -13.81 -9.65 -17.26
C ASN A 223 -12.56 -10.39 -16.77
N MET A 224 -12.02 -10.07 -15.58
CA MET A 224 -10.89 -10.79 -15.00
C MET A 224 -11.34 -12.07 -14.25
N PRO A 225 -10.46 -13.07 -14.08
CA PRO A 225 -10.82 -14.34 -13.45
C PRO A 225 -11.42 -14.18 -12.05
N VAL A 226 -12.47 -14.96 -11.76
CA VAL A 226 -13.15 -14.97 -10.44
C VAL A 226 -12.15 -15.14 -9.27
N PRO A 227 -11.15 -16.04 -9.33
CA PRO A 227 -10.20 -16.18 -8.22
C PRO A 227 -9.35 -14.94 -7.98
N ALA A 228 -9.04 -14.17 -9.03
CA ALA A 228 -8.31 -12.91 -8.86
C ALA A 228 -9.17 -11.88 -8.12
N ARG A 229 -10.50 -11.88 -8.34
CA ARG A 229 -11.45 -10.97 -7.65
C ARG A 229 -11.51 -11.26 -6.16
N GLU A 230 -11.59 -12.52 -5.79
CA GLU A 230 -11.49 -12.94 -4.39
C GLU A 230 -10.16 -12.51 -3.76
N VAL A 231 -9.04 -12.68 -4.46
CA VAL A 231 -7.72 -12.35 -3.91
C VAL A 231 -7.46 -10.84 -3.81
N SER A 232 -8.08 -10.03 -4.68
CA SER A 232 -7.85 -8.57 -4.73
C SER A 232 -8.09 -7.85 -3.41
N ILE A 233 -9.12 -8.26 -2.65
CA ILE A 233 -9.42 -7.68 -1.34
C ILE A 233 -8.32 -8.00 -0.31
N TYR A 234 -7.78 -9.22 -0.33
CA TYR A 234 -6.70 -9.63 0.55
C TYR A 234 -5.40 -8.92 0.22
N THR A 235 -5.10 -8.77 -1.08
CA THR A 235 -3.95 -8.00 -1.56
C THR A 235 -4.02 -6.56 -1.05
N GLY A 236 -5.16 -5.88 -1.23
CA GLY A 236 -5.31 -4.50 -0.80
C GLY A 236 -5.25 -4.32 0.71
N VAL A 237 -5.94 -5.19 1.47
CA VAL A 237 -5.85 -5.16 2.94
C VAL A 237 -4.41 -5.39 3.41
N THR A 238 -3.68 -6.33 2.81
CA THR A 238 -2.27 -6.59 3.18
C THR A 238 -1.37 -5.38 2.93
N ILE A 239 -1.57 -4.68 1.81
CA ILE A 239 -0.84 -3.42 1.51
C ILE A 239 -1.23 -2.33 2.52
N ALA A 240 -2.51 -2.23 2.88
CA ALA A 240 -2.96 -1.27 3.90
C ALA A 240 -2.37 -1.57 5.29
N GLU A 241 -2.32 -2.84 5.68
CA GLU A 241 -1.70 -3.27 6.93
C GLU A 241 -0.21 -2.96 6.97
N TYR A 242 0.48 -3.11 5.83
CA TYR A 242 1.90 -2.81 5.73
C TYR A 242 2.21 -1.32 6.01
N TYR A 243 1.46 -0.41 5.40
CA TYR A 243 1.61 1.01 5.68
C TYR A 243 1.12 1.42 7.08
N ARG A 244 0.09 0.75 7.60
CA ARG A 244 -0.33 0.88 9.00
C ARG A 244 0.81 0.53 9.96
N ASP A 245 1.56 -0.53 9.68
CA ASP A 245 2.67 -0.97 10.53
C ASP A 245 3.81 0.06 10.57
N MET A 246 3.96 0.88 9.51
CA MET A 246 4.87 2.04 9.50
C MET A 246 4.37 3.22 10.34
N GLY A 247 3.14 3.16 10.86
CA GLY A 247 2.51 4.20 11.66
C GLY A 247 1.61 5.15 10.87
N TYR A 248 1.30 4.86 9.59
CA TYR A 248 0.37 5.65 8.80
C TYR A 248 -1.09 5.31 9.09
N SER A 249 -1.97 6.30 8.98
CA SER A 249 -3.41 6.10 8.87
C SER A 249 -3.75 5.76 7.42
N VAL A 250 -4.29 4.56 7.17
CA VAL A 250 -4.65 4.12 5.83
C VAL A 250 -6.17 4.00 5.70
N ALA A 251 -6.72 4.41 4.55
CA ALA A 251 -8.14 4.28 4.20
C ALA A 251 -8.34 3.38 2.99
#